data_AF-A0A7Z0PGE6-F1
#
_entry.id   AF-A0A7Z0PGE6-F1
#
_cell.length_a   1.000
_cell.length_b   1.000
_cell.length_c   1.000
_cell.angle_alpha   90.00
_cell.angle_beta   90.00
_cell.angle_gamma   90.00
#
_symmetry.space_group_name_H-M   'P 1'
#
loop_
_entity.id
_entity.type
_entity.pdbx_description
1 polymer ?
#
loop_
_entity_poly.entity_id
_entity_poly.type
_entity_poly.pdbx_seq_one_letter_code
_entity_poly.pdbx_strand_id
1 'polypeptide(L)' 'MSTISFRVSEDEIELIKNYTKINNISMSSFIKNLILDKIEEDLNLDEERILNAMKKIKKEKTITSEELWERLDV' A
#
# COMPACT_ATOMS: atom_id res chain seq x y z
N MET A 1 -24.30 10.82 -5.13
CA MET A 1 -23.48 9.60 -5.28
C MET A 1 -22.31 9.95 -6.16
N SER A 2 -21.10 9.63 -5.74
CA SER A 2 -19.90 9.85 -6.54
C SER A 2 -19.66 8.61 -7.40
N THR A 3 -19.48 8.81 -8.71
CA THR A 3 -19.15 7.73 -9.65
C THR A 3 -17.67 7.77 -9.94
N ILE A 4 -17.02 6.61 -9.89
CA ILE A 4 -15.62 6.46 -10.29
C ILE A 4 -15.58 5.62 -11.56
N SER A 5 -14.93 6.14 -12.59
CA SER A 5 -14.79 5.49 -13.88
C SER A 5 -13.33 5.14 -14.11
N PHE A 6 -13.07 3.90 -14.53
CA PHE A 6 -11.73 3.40 -14.81
C PHE A 6 -11.68 2.83 -16.23
N ARG A 7 -10.52 2.94 -16.87
CA ARG A 7 -10.25 2.22 -18.12
C ARG A 7 -9.67 0.86 -17.76
N VAL A 8 -10.29 -0.18 -18.28
CA VAL A 8 -9.93 -1.58 -18.04
C VAL A 8 -10.08 -2.31 -19.37
N SER A 9 -9.27 -3.33 -19.64
CA SER A 9 -9.43 -4.12 -20.87
C SER A 9 -10.72 -4.98 -20.81
N GLU A 10 -11.19 -5.41 -21.97
CA GLU A 10 -12.38 -6.27 -22.08
C GLU A 10 -12.19 -7.58 -21.31
N ASP A 11 -11.01 -8.20 -21.45
CA ASP A 11 -10.63 -9.47 -20.82
C ASP A 11 -10.64 -9.37 -19.29
N GLU A 12 -10.10 -8.28 -18.74
CA GLU A 12 -10.10 -8.00 -17.30
C GLU A 12 -11.53 -7.79 -16.77
N ILE A 13 -12.38 -7.08 -17.52
CA ILE A 13 -13.79 -6.87 -17.15
C ILE A 13 -14.53 -8.21 -17.09
N GLU A 14 -14.31 -9.08 -18.07
CA GLU A 14 -14.93 -10.40 -18.11
C GLU A 14 -14.47 -11.27 -16.93
N LEU A 15 -13.17 -11.26 -16.62
CA LEU A 15 -12.62 -11.96 -15.47
C LEU A 15 -13.26 -11.52 -14.15
N ILE A 16 -13.35 -10.20 -13.90
CA ILE A 16 -13.95 -9.65 -12.68
C ILE A 16 -15.45 -9.96 -12.64
N LYS A 17 -16.16 -9.88 -13.77
CA LYS A 17 -17.59 -10.24 -13.85
C LYS A 17 -17.82 -11.71 -13.49
N ASN A 18 -16.99 -12.61 -14.00
CA ASN A 18 -17.13 -14.04 -13.73
C ASN A 18 -16.87 -14.34 -12.26
N TYR A 19 -15.82 -13.75 -11.68
CA TYR A 19 -15.51 -13.90 -10.26
C TYR A 19 -16.65 -13.39 -9.36
N THR A 20 -17.16 -12.18 -9.61
CA THR A 20 -18.23 -11.58 -8.81
C THR A 20 -19.53 -12.36 -8.91
N LYS A 21 -19.87 -12.89 -10.10
CA LYS A 21 -21.02 -13.79 -10.31
C LYS A 21 -20.89 -15.10 -9.54
N ILE A 22 -19.75 -15.79 -9.62
CA ILE A 22 -19.52 -17.06 -8.94
C ILE A 22 -19.68 -16.91 -7.42
N ASN A 23 -19.20 -15.79 -6.87
CA ASN A 23 -19.24 -15.51 -5.44
C ASN A 23 -20.53 -14.80 -4.99
N ASN A 24 -21.46 -14.52 -5.91
CA ASN A 24 -22.70 -13.77 -5.64
C ASN A 24 -22.46 -12.40 -4.98
N ILE A 25 -21.42 -11.69 -5.43
CA ILE A 25 -21.02 -10.36 -4.92
C ILE A 25 -21.35 -9.30 -5.98
N SER A 26 -21.79 -8.12 -5.54
CA SER A 26 -21.89 -6.96 -6.44
C SER A 26 -20.52 -6.50 -6.91
N MET A 27 -20.37 -6.30 -8.23
CA MET A 27 -19.13 -5.79 -8.82
C MET A 27 -18.72 -4.42 -8.25
N SER A 28 -19.67 -3.53 -8.02
CA SER A 28 -19.37 -2.20 -7.44
C SER A 28 -18.91 -2.31 -6.00
N SER A 29 -19.51 -3.18 -5.19
CA SER A 29 -19.09 -3.43 -3.82
C SER A 29 -17.72 -4.08 -3.76
N PHE A 30 -17.44 -5.03 -4.65
CA PHE A 30 -16.15 -5.68 -4.77
C PHE A 30 -15.02 -4.68 -5.04
N ILE A 31 -15.18 -3.85 -6.08
CA ILE A 31 -14.18 -2.83 -6.43
C ILE A 31 -14.02 -1.81 -5.30
N LYS A 32 -15.12 -1.38 -4.67
CA LYS A 32 -15.05 -0.43 -3.55
C LYS A 32 -14.26 -1.00 -2.38
N ASN A 33 -14.54 -2.24 -1.98
CA ASN A 33 -13.84 -2.88 -0.86
C ASN A 33 -12.36 -3.08 -1.20
N LEU A 34 -12.04 -3.54 -2.41
CA LEU A 34 -10.66 -3.71 -2.85
C LEU A 34 -9.85 -2.39 -2.80
N ILE A 35 -10.46 -1.26 -3.17
CA ILE A 35 -9.81 0.06 -3.05
C ILE A 35 -9.58 0.42 -1.57
N LEU A 36 -10.55 0.16 -0.70
CA LEU A 36 -10.40 0.43 0.74
C LEU A 36 -9.29 -0.43 1.35
N ASP A 37 -9.27 -1.73 1.04
CA ASP A 37 -8.23 -2.66 1.49
C ASP A 37 -6.84 -2.18 1.05
N LYS A 38 -6.73 -1.68 -0.19
CA LYS A 38 -5.46 -1.16 -0.69
C LYS A 38 -5.02 0.12 0.04
N ILE A 39 -5.96 1.04 0.30
CA ILE A 39 -5.67 2.25 1.08
C ILE A 39 -5.22 1.88 2.50
N GLU A 40 -5.89 0.93 3.14
CA GLU A 40 -5.53 0.47 4.48
C GLU A 40 -4.14 -0.20 4.48
N GLU A 41 -3.83 -1.02 3.48
CA GLU A 41 -2.50 -1.63 3.32
C GLU A 41 -1.41 -0.55 3.14
N ASP A 42 -1.63 0.42 2.25
CA ASP A 42 -0.66 1.48 1.96
C ASP A 42 -0.46 2.43 3.15
N LEU A 43 -1.48 2.58 4.00
CA LEU A 43 -1.41 3.35 5.24
C LEU A 43 -0.96 2.52 6.44
N ASN A 44 -0.86 1.19 6.32
CA ASN A 44 -0.47 0.32 7.41
C ASN A 44 1.02 0.56 7.72
N LEU A 45 1.28 1.37 8.74
CA LEU A 45 2.62 1.63 9.20
C LEU A 45 3.10 0.43 10.01
N ASP A 46 4.31 -0.05 9.70
CA ASP A 46 5.01 -1.01 10.55
C ASP A 46 5.48 -0.30 11.84
N GLU A 47 4.54 -0.13 12.77
CA GLU A 47 4.75 0.57 14.04
C GLU A 47 5.85 -0.09 14.87
N GLU A 48 5.95 -1.42 14.84
CA GLU A 48 6.97 -2.14 15.59
C GLU A 48 8.37 -1.80 15.08
N ARG A 49 8.57 -1.82 13.75
CA ARG A 49 9.82 -1.40 13.11
C ARG A 49 10.14 0.05 13.44
N ILE A 50 9.15 0.96 13.38
CA ILE A 50 9.34 2.38 13.70
C ILE A 50 9.76 2.57 15.17
N LEU A 51 9.05 1.95 16.11
CA LEU A 51 9.36 2.01 17.54
C LEU A 51 10.75 1.42 17.85
N ASN A 52 11.10 0.30 17.21
CA ASN A 52 12.41 -0.31 17.38
C ASN A 52 13.53 0.58 16.83
N ALA A 53 13.34 1.21 15.67
CA ALA A 53 14.29 2.18 15.13
C ALA A 53 14.45 3.40 16.06
N MET A 54 13.35 3.95 16.57
CA MET A 54 13.38 5.07 17.54
C MET A 54 14.13 4.71 18.82
N LYS A 55 13.95 3.49 19.36
CA LYS A 55 14.68 3.01 20.54
C LYS A 55 16.18 2.85 20.26
N LYS A 56 16.55 2.37 19.06
CA LYS A 56 17.94 2.19 18.64
C LYS A 56 18.66 3.51 18.48
N ILE A 57 18.05 4.52 17.86
CA ILE A 57 18.62 5.86 17.69
C ILE A 57 19.05 6.48 19.03
N LYS A 58 18.29 6.25 20.11
CA LYS A 58 18.66 6.75 21.46
C LYS A 58 19.96 6.14 22.01
N LYS A 59 20.43 5.02 21.47
CA LYS A 59 21.61 4.27 21.92
C LYS A 59 22.77 4.33 20.93
N GLU A 60 22.53 4.72 19.70
CA GLU A 60 23.51 4.71 18.62
C GLU A 60 24.19 6.08 18.46
N LYS A 61 25.42 6.07 17.95
CA LYS A 61 26.12 7.31 17.60
C LYS A 61 25.50 7.87 16.31
N THR A 62 25.07 9.12 16.35
CA THR A 62 24.62 9.85 15.17
C THR A 62 25.81 10.37 14.40
N ILE A 63 25.80 10.18 13.08
CA ILE A 63 26.76 10.78 12.14
C ILE A 63 26.08 11.90 11.37
N THR A 64 26.85 12.86 10.86
CA THR A 64 26.29 13.91 10.02
C THR A 64 25.95 13.38 8.63
N SER A 65 25.15 14.15 7.89
CA SER A 65 24.86 13.80 6.51
C SER A 65 26.14 13.74 5.67
N GLU A 66 27.12 14.63 5.87
CA GLU A 66 28.39 14.60 5.12
C GLU A 66 29.17 13.31 5.35
N GLU A 67 29.30 12.87 6.62
CA GLU A 67 29.98 11.62 6.98
C GLU A 67 29.28 10.38 6.40
N LEU A 68 27.94 10.43 6.26
CA LEU A 68 27.17 9.36 5.65
C LEU A 68 27.44 9.27 4.15
N TRP A 69 27.48 10.40 3.43
CA TRP A 69 27.78 10.45 2.00
C TRP A 69 29.19 9.93 1.70
N GLU A 70 30.20 10.38 2.46
CA GLU A 70 31.58 9.86 2.35
C GLU A 70 31.66 8.34 2.56
N ARG A 71 30.85 7.79 3.48
CA ARG A 71 30.83 6.35 3.77
C ARG A 71 30.10 5.52 2.72
N LEU A 72 29.10 6.11 2.05
CA LEU A 72 28.31 5.45 1.02
C LEU A 72 28.91 5.60 -0.39
N ASP A 73 29.98 6.41 -0.53
CA ASP A 73 30.64 6.69 -1.81
C ASP A 73 29.68 7.32 -2.84
N VAL A 74 28.85 8.26 -2.37
CA VAL A 74 27.87 9.02 -3.17
C VAL A 74 28.01 10.52 -2.95
#